data_AF-A0A955DM52-F1
#
_entry.id   AF-A0A955DM52-F1
#
_cell.length_a   1.000
_cell.length_b   1.000
_cell.length_c   1.000
_cell.angle_alpha   90.00
_cell.angle_beta   90.00
_cell.angle_gamma   90.00
#
_symmetry.space_group_name_H-M   'P 1'
#
loop_
_entity.id
_entity.type
_entity.pdbx_description
1 polymer ?
#
loop_
_entity_poly.entity_id
_entity_poly.type
_entity_poly.pdbx_seq_one_letter_code
_entity_poly.pdbx_strand_id
1 'polypeptide(L)'
;MTKAMRTKREVRQGTQTAASLRARAGGGPVVKRGERRGMAMMLVLIALSVATVVTAATLTARSMSPYVAENAHDTASARWSSASAANFAVGMLEAGADWESMAGQLASDLSIGDGTATITITNLSGGVPTSDDRDLILTAVSVVDGIESTTQRLVRIAPAGSLEDALDPHLGEFAVYTKNGVSIADNARIAPWSTSPEGRTPVQVRLASSAASAADIQISTDARLTSSVVYFDQDATMSAPDMLPADMSYVTLPLSLPLIVPTAPSTTGLATQSASDLTYNGSGEYSLVGGKYKKVEVGNGTTVHLTDDAGGLYQMSELKVNGGLLVVDGNIELVVTDRMEVQLGELAFKDGASLELYATNEVRVRTKGGWKKDVSGDPTVEDAMYVDPRNFVICVTGAGSLVRLDTGSLLCAEVLCPRGTVQLDSNASLFGQVAAQNLVMNANSKLYYDPALDSRMGFSDLDGPLYDADGQPLAGLQEAISNYNGSLEDFAPTVETAVMDALGLLEELLGGLLGGGGEPESVRTDGGITVSAIPTAALAFESGSMFEGTVAPNADGTAPTPVTLAELGRDPADTSADAGAQASASASTASTMTATSTSSSKSASVTAPLSTKAP
;
A
#
# COMPACT_ATOMS: atom_id res chain seq x y z
N MET A 1 -36.90 -39.11 -18.35
CA MET A 1 -37.98 -38.30 -17.76
C MET A 1 -37.79 -36.87 -18.21
N THR A 2 -38.82 -36.33 -18.83
CA THR A 2 -38.80 -35.19 -19.75
C THR A 2 -39.12 -33.90 -19.00
N LYS A 3 -38.33 -32.83 -19.16
CA LYS A 3 -38.87 -31.46 -19.24
C LYS A 3 -37.85 -30.46 -19.77
N ALA A 4 -38.10 -30.01 -20.99
CA ALA A 4 -37.51 -28.83 -21.60
C ALA A 4 -38.24 -27.57 -21.11
N MET A 5 -37.52 -26.45 -20.98
CA MET A 5 -38.14 -25.12 -20.95
C MET A 5 -37.37 -24.18 -21.86
N ARG A 6 -38.10 -23.67 -22.84
CA ARG A 6 -37.69 -22.86 -23.99
C ARG A 6 -38.43 -21.53 -23.85
N THR A 7 -37.72 -20.42 -23.65
CA THR A 7 -38.34 -19.11 -23.51
C THR A 7 -38.30 -18.39 -24.86
N LYS A 8 -39.49 -18.19 -25.44
CA LYS A 8 -39.75 -17.52 -26.72
C LYS A 8 -40.42 -16.18 -26.36
N ARG A 9 -39.89 -15.05 -26.82
CA ARG A 9 -40.50 -13.73 -26.62
C ARG A 9 -41.11 -13.26 -27.96
N GLU A 10 -42.45 -13.24 -28.00
CA GLU A 10 -43.27 -12.67 -29.07
C GLU A 10 -43.35 -11.15 -28.93
N VAL A 11 -43.31 -10.43 -30.05
CA VAL A 11 -43.73 -9.02 -30.13
C VAL A 11 -45.07 -8.97 -30.87
N ARG A 12 -46.06 -8.41 -30.17
CA ARG A 12 -47.47 -8.32 -30.51
C ARG A 12 -47.73 -7.38 -31.70
N GLN A 13 -48.55 -7.86 -32.63
CA GLN A 13 -49.34 -7.05 -33.54
C GLN A 13 -50.48 -6.35 -32.79
N GLY A 14 -50.60 -5.04 -32.94
CA GLY A 14 -51.75 -4.26 -32.52
C GLY A 14 -52.74 -4.10 -33.67
N THR A 15 -53.90 -4.75 -33.53
CA THR A 15 -55.07 -4.64 -34.40
C THR A 15 -55.99 -3.53 -33.88
N GLN A 16 -56.44 -2.61 -34.73
CA GLN A 16 -57.70 -1.88 -34.53
C GLN A 16 -58.54 -1.89 -35.81
N THR A 17 -59.48 -2.84 -35.83
CA THR A 17 -60.90 -2.77 -36.23
C THR A 17 -61.58 -1.42 -35.90
N ALA A 18 -62.63 -0.92 -36.54
CA ALA A 18 -63.56 -1.44 -37.56
C ALA A 18 -64.53 -0.34 -38.07
N ALA A 19 -65.20 -0.66 -39.19
CA ALA A 19 -66.62 -0.45 -39.52
C ALA A 19 -67.15 0.99 -39.80
N SER A 20 -67.46 1.28 -41.07
CA SER A 20 -68.83 1.31 -41.67
C SER A 20 -69.16 2.77 -42.09
N LEU A 21 -69.96 3.16 -43.08
CA LEU A 21 -71.11 2.57 -43.77
C LEU A 21 -71.43 3.47 -45.01
N ARG A 22 -71.77 2.84 -46.14
CA ARG A 22 -72.67 3.27 -47.25
C ARG A 22 -72.58 4.67 -47.93
N ALA A 23 -72.30 4.58 -49.23
CA ALA A 23 -73.09 5.03 -50.39
C ALA A 23 -73.53 6.50 -50.52
N ARG A 24 -73.00 7.20 -51.54
CA ARG A 24 -73.83 7.89 -52.55
C ARG A 24 -73.03 8.28 -53.79
N ALA A 25 -73.67 8.10 -54.93
CA ALA A 25 -73.21 8.42 -56.27
C ALA A 25 -72.91 9.91 -56.47
N GLY A 26 -71.98 10.22 -57.38
CA GLY A 26 -71.85 11.56 -57.95
C GLY A 26 -70.54 11.79 -58.69
N GLY A 27 -70.63 11.86 -60.02
CA GLY A 27 -69.90 12.80 -60.89
C GLY A 27 -68.37 12.80 -60.85
N GLY A 28 -67.76 12.45 -61.99
CA GLY A 28 -66.32 12.59 -62.22
C GLY A 28 -65.79 14.01 -62.01
N PRO A 29 -64.46 14.15 -61.96
CA PRO A 29 -63.82 14.65 -63.16
C PRO A 29 -62.86 13.61 -63.72
N VAL A 30 -62.72 13.62 -65.05
CA VAL A 30 -61.60 13.01 -65.77
C VAL A 30 -60.33 13.67 -65.23
N VAL A 31 -59.75 13.10 -64.16
CA VAL A 31 -58.42 13.46 -63.69
C VAL A 31 -57.48 13.04 -64.80
N LYS A 32 -56.89 14.04 -65.47
CA LYS A 32 -55.89 13.87 -66.52
C LYS A 32 -54.90 12.78 -66.08
N ARG A 33 -54.84 11.70 -66.85
CA ARG A 33 -53.90 10.56 -66.71
C ARG A 33 -52.40 10.95 -66.72
N GLY A 34 -52.07 12.25 -66.63
CA GLY A 34 -50.72 12.80 -66.64
C GLY A 34 -50.08 12.98 -65.25
N GLU A 35 -50.82 13.31 -64.18
CA GLU A 35 -50.18 13.70 -62.90
C GLU A 35 -49.88 12.55 -61.93
N ARG A 36 -50.71 11.49 -61.89
CA ARG A 36 -50.39 10.28 -61.08
C ARG A 36 -49.20 9.49 -61.64
N ARG A 37 -48.90 9.67 -62.93
CA ARG A 37 -47.67 9.15 -63.55
C ARG A 37 -46.44 9.89 -63.04
N GLY A 38 -46.54 11.19 -62.74
CA GLY A 38 -45.44 11.98 -62.17
C GLY A 38 -45.07 11.56 -60.74
N MET A 39 -46.06 11.37 -59.86
CA MET A 39 -45.81 10.92 -58.48
C MET A 39 -45.30 9.46 -58.41
N ALA A 40 -45.85 8.57 -59.24
CA ALA A 40 -45.36 7.20 -59.35
C ALA A 40 -43.93 7.16 -59.91
N MET A 41 -43.60 8.01 -60.89
CA MET A 41 -42.25 8.10 -61.45
C MET A 41 -41.25 8.68 -60.43
N MET A 42 -41.64 9.67 -59.62
CA MET A 42 -40.84 10.20 -58.52
C MET A 42 -40.55 9.13 -57.45
N LEU A 43 -41.56 8.35 -57.03
CA LEU A 43 -41.37 7.26 -56.08
C LEU A 43 -40.47 6.16 -56.63
N VAL A 44 -40.60 5.83 -57.93
CA VAL A 44 -39.70 4.88 -58.59
C VAL A 44 -38.27 5.42 -58.65
N LEU A 45 -38.07 6.70 -58.94
CA LEU A 45 -36.74 7.32 -58.96
C LEU A 45 -36.09 7.36 -57.57
N ILE A 46 -36.88 7.63 -56.52
CA ILE A 46 -36.41 7.57 -55.13
C ILE A 46 -36.10 6.12 -54.73
N ALA A 47 -36.95 5.16 -55.09
CA ALA A 47 -36.68 3.76 -54.82
C ALA A 47 -35.42 3.28 -55.56
N LEU A 48 -35.22 3.72 -56.80
CA LEU A 48 -34.03 3.42 -57.58
C LEU A 48 -32.78 4.07 -56.97
N SER A 49 -32.87 5.31 -56.50
CA SER A 49 -31.74 6.01 -55.87
C SER A 49 -31.38 5.41 -54.51
N VAL A 50 -32.37 5.03 -53.69
CA VAL A 50 -32.13 4.30 -52.44
C VAL A 50 -31.53 2.92 -52.72
N ALA A 51 -32.04 2.20 -53.72
CA ALA A 51 -31.50 0.90 -54.11
C ALA A 51 -30.05 1.01 -54.60
N THR A 52 -29.70 2.04 -55.39
CA THR A 52 -28.31 2.24 -55.83
C THR A 52 -27.38 2.66 -54.70
N VAL A 53 -27.83 3.52 -53.77
CA VAL A 53 -27.03 3.90 -52.59
C VAL A 53 -26.79 2.69 -51.66
N VAL A 54 -27.83 1.89 -51.39
CA VAL A 54 -27.68 0.68 -50.57
C VAL A 54 -26.79 -0.34 -51.28
N THR A 55 -26.95 -0.53 -52.60
CA THR A 55 -26.10 -1.45 -53.37
C THR A 55 -24.64 -1.00 -53.35
N ALA A 56 -24.38 0.30 -53.58
CA ALA A 56 -23.04 0.88 -53.50
C ALA A 56 -22.44 0.71 -52.10
N ALA A 57 -23.20 1.03 -51.05
CA ALA A 57 -22.76 0.84 -49.66
C ALA A 57 -22.46 -0.63 -49.34
N THR A 58 -23.27 -1.58 -49.82
CA THR A 58 -22.99 -3.02 -49.63
C THR A 58 -21.77 -3.50 -50.40
N LEU A 59 -21.52 -2.99 -51.60
CA LEU A 59 -20.30 -3.29 -52.36
C LEU A 59 -19.06 -2.72 -51.66
N THR A 60 -19.13 -1.49 -51.16
CA THR A 60 -18.05 -0.86 -50.40
C THR A 60 -17.81 -1.60 -49.07
N ALA A 61 -18.86 -1.99 -48.35
CA ALA A 61 -18.72 -2.78 -47.12
C ALA A 61 -18.07 -4.15 -47.40
N ARG A 62 -18.40 -4.79 -48.53
CA ARG A 62 -17.82 -6.07 -48.93
C ARG A 62 -16.38 -5.95 -49.44
N SER A 63 -16.00 -4.82 -50.04
CA SER A 63 -14.60 -4.57 -50.41
C SER A 63 -13.71 -4.20 -49.22
N MET A 64 -14.30 -3.65 -48.15
CA MET A 64 -13.58 -3.34 -46.91
C MET A 64 -13.48 -4.54 -45.95
N SER A 65 -14.35 -5.55 -46.09
CA SER A 65 -14.37 -6.69 -45.16
C SER A 65 -13.07 -7.49 -45.09
N PRO A 66 -12.27 -7.70 -46.16
CA PRO A 66 -10.99 -8.38 -46.06
C PRO A 66 -9.98 -7.60 -45.23
N TYR A 67 -9.86 -6.29 -45.43
CA TYR A 67 -8.96 -5.42 -44.65
C TYR A 67 -9.34 -5.34 -43.18
N VAL A 68 -10.65 -5.31 -42.88
CA VAL A 68 -11.12 -5.36 -41.48
C VAL A 68 -10.81 -6.72 -40.85
N ALA A 69 -10.93 -7.81 -41.61
CA ALA A 69 -10.61 -9.15 -41.12
C ALA A 69 -9.10 -9.35 -40.92
N GLU A 70 -8.27 -8.82 -41.82
CA GLU A 70 -6.81 -8.81 -41.74
C GLU A 70 -6.34 -7.98 -40.52
N ASN A 71 -6.77 -6.72 -40.41
CA ASN A 71 -6.45 -5.90 -39.24
C ASN A 71 -6.92 -6.53 -37.92
N ALA A 72 -8.10 -7.18 -37.90
CA ALA A 72 -8.59 -7.88 -36.71
C ALA A 72 -7.76 -9.13 -36.39
N HIS A 73 -7.31 -9.86 -37.41
CA HIS A 73 -6.41 -10.99 -37.26
C HIS A 73 -5.05 -10.51 -36.72
N ASP A 74 -4.44 -9.51 -37.36
CA ASP A 74 -3.12 -8.97 -36.99
C ASP A 74 -3.14 -8.36 -35.59
N THR A 75 -4.23 -7.69 -35.20
CA THR A 75 -4.42 -7.18 -33.83
C THR A 75 -4.51 -8.32 -32.82
N ALA A 76 -5.23 -9.40 -33.16
CA ALA A 76 -5.34 -10.56 -32.28
C ALA A 76 -3.98 -11.29 -32.17
N SER A 77 -3.26 -11.43 -33.29
CA SER A 77 -1.92 -12.01 -33.35
C SER A 77 -0.92 -11.19 -32.54
N ALA A 78 -0.89 -9.87 -32.67
CA ALA A 78 -0.03 -8.99 -31.85
C ALA A 78 -0.36 -9.10 -30.35
N ARG A 79 -1.64 -9.15 -29.98
CA ARG A 79 -2.03 -9.38 -28.57
C ARG A 79 -1.56 -10.73 -28.04
N TRP A 80 -1.69 -11.78 -28.85
CA TRP A 80 -1.25 -13.11 -28.47
C TRP A 80 0.28 -13.22 -28.39
N SER A 81 1.01 -12.59 -29.32
CA SER A 81 2.47 -12.51 -29.33
C SER A 81 3.00 -11.75 -28.13
N SER A 82 2.46 -10.56 -27.80
CA SER A 82 2.87 -9.80 -26.60
C SER A 82 2.58 -10.55 -25.30
N ALA A 83 1.42 -11.21 -25.18
CA ALA A 83 1.10 -12.02 -24.00
C ALA A 83 2.03 -13.24 -23.87
N SER A 84 2.35 -13.90 -24.98
CA SER A 84 3.27 -15.05 -25.01
C SER A 84 4.70 -14.62 -24.70
N ALA A 85 5.13 -13.46 -25.19
CA ALA A 85 6.42 -12.84 -24.86
C ALA A 85 6.51 -12.51 -23.37
N ALA A 86 5.47 -11.93 -22.79
CA ALA A 86 5.42 -11.66 -21.35
C ALA A 86 5.56 -12.96 -20.53
N ASN A 87 4.82 -14.02 -20.89
CA ASN A 87 4.91 -15.31 -20.20
C ASN A 87 6.27 -15.99 -20.38
N PHE A 88 6.89 -15.85 -21.56
CA PHE A 88 8.24 -16.36 -21.81
C PHE A 88 9.27 -15.66 -20.90
N ALA A 89 9.20 -14.34 -20.80
CA ALA A 89 10.10 -13.57 -19.95
C ALA A 89 9.89 -13.84 -18.46
N VAL A 90 8.65 -14.07 -18.02
CA VAL A 90 8.38 -14.59 -16.68
C VAL A 90 9.09 -15.92 -16.46
N GLY A 91 8.95 -16.88 -17.38
CA GLY A 91 9.65 -18.16 -17.29
C GLY A 91 11.17 -18.05 -17.34
N MET A 92 11.73 -17.05 -18.04
CA MET A 92 13.16 -16.76 -18.00
C MET A 92 13.61 -16.28 -16.62
N LEU A 93 12.84 -15.37 -16.01
CA LEU A 93 13.11 -14.88 -14.67
C LEU A 93 13.04 -16.03 -13.66
N GLU A 94 11.96 -16.83 -13.69
CA GLU A 94 11.82 -18.02 -12.84
C GLU A 94 12.96 -19.04 -13.03
N ALA A 95 13.54 -19.12 -14.22
CA ALA A 95 14.71 -19.95 -14.50
C ALA A 95 16.05 -19.34 -14.04
N GLY A 96 16.03 -18.21 -13.32
CA GLY A 96 17.21 -17.54 -12.78
C GLY A 96 17.99 -16.72 -13.81
N ALA A 97 17.32 -16.17 -14.83
CA ALA A 97 17.98 -15.25 -15.76
C ALA A 97 18.51 -14.03 -15.00
N ASP A 98 19.80 -13.72 -15.20
CA ASP A 98 20.44 -12.54 -14.65
C ASP A 98 19.93 -11.27 -15.35
N TRP A 99 18.82 -10.75 -14.83
CA TRP A 99 18.16 -9.55 -15.34
C TRP A 99 18.90 -8.27 -14.96
N GLU A 100 19.74 -8.31 -13.91
CA GLU A 100 20.52 -7.16 -13.43
C GLU A 100 21.58 -6.75 -14.46
N SER A 101 22.29 -7.73 -15.04
CA SER A 101 23.29 -7.45 -16.07
C SER A 101 22.71 -7.00 -17.42
N MET A 102 21.40 -7.17 -17.62
CA MET A 102 20.70 -6.86 -18.87
C MET A 102 20.22 -5.40 -18.97
N ALA A 103 20.51 -4.56 -17.98
CA ALA A 103 20.19 -3.12 -17.98
C ALA A 103 18.72 -2.81 -18.34
N GLY A 104 17.78 -3.65 -17.89
CA GLY A 104 16.35 -3.50 -18.14
C GLY A 104 15.85 -3.98 -19.51
N GLN A 105 16.68 -4.61 -20.35
CA GLN A 105 16.24 -5.23 -21.60
C GLN A 105 16.50 -6.74 -21.58
N LEU A 106 15.48 -7.54 -21.24
CA LEU A 106 15.58 -8.99 -21.21
C LEU A 106 15.79 -9.61 -22.60
N ALA A 107 15.08 -9.08 -23.59
CA ALA A 107 15.13 -9.59 -24.95
C ALA A 107 14.76 -8.50 -25.96
N SER A 108 15.40 -8.53 -27.13
CA SER A 108 15.05 -7.71 -28.28
C SER A 108 14.84 -8.60 -29.50
N ASP A 109 13.93 -8.19 -30.39
CA ASP A 109 13.65 -8.87 -31.66
C ASP A 109 13.34 -10.38 -31.53
N LEU A 110 12.74 -10.78 -30.41
CA LEU A 110 12.39 -12.16 -30.13
C LEU A 110 11.21 -12.59 -31.00
N SER A 111 11.42 -13.57 -31.87
CA SER A 111 10.36 -14.08 -32.76
C SER A 111 9.39 -14.96 -31.98
N ILE A 112 8.14 -14.53 -31.82
CA ILE A 112 7.07 -15.26 -31.12
C ILE A 112 5.78 -15.21 -31.95
N GLY A 113 5.32 -16.38 -32.39
CA GLY A 113 4.20 -16.49 -33.32
C GLY A 113 4.56 -15.86 -34.67
N ASP A 114 3.70 -14.95 -35.14
CA ASP A 114 3.85 -14.23 -36.42
C ASP A 114 4.55 -12.86 -36.26
N GLY A 115 4.98 -12.50 -35.04
CA GLY A 115 5.55 -11.18 -34.73
C GLY A 115 6.95 -11.23 -34.11
N THR A 116 7.52 -10.04 -33.97
CA THR A 116 8.73 -9.81 -33.16
C THR A 116 8.35 -9.10 -31.87
N ALA A 117 8.95 -9.51 -30.76
CA ALA A 117 8.71 -8.93 -29.44
C ALA A 117 10.00 -8.36 -28.83
N THR A 118 9.88 -7.21 -28.20
CA THR A 118 10.88 -6.63 -27.31
C THR A 118 10.36 -6.70 -25.89
N ILE A 119 11.21 -7.13 -24.98
CA ILE A 119 10.87 -7.31 -23.57
C ILE A 119 11.80 -6.43 -22.75
N THR A 120 11.21 -5.52 -22.01
CA THR A 120 11.91 -4.67 -21.06
C THR A 120 11.41 -4.92 -19.65
N ILE A 121 12.29 -4.67 -18.69
CA ILE A 121 12.01 -4.65 -17.27
C ILE A 121 12.36 -3.26 -16.76
N THR A 122 11.46 -2.67 -16.00
CA THR A 122 11.74 -1.47 -15.22
C THR A 122 11.39 -1.69 -13.76
N ASN A 123 11.92 -0.88 -12.86
CA ASN A 123 11.37 -0.79 -11.52
C ASN A 123 10.00 -0.08 -11.54
N LEU A 124 9.35 0.02 -10.37
CA LEU A 124 8.05 0.69 -10.23
C LEU A 124 8.08 2.17 -10.62
N SER A 125 9.25 2.81 -10.57
CA SER A 125 9.43 4.21 -10.99
C SER A 125 9.69 4.36 -12.50
N GLY A 126 9.72 3.25 -13.26
CA GLY A 126 10.04 3.24 -14.69
C GLY A 126 11.53 3.35 -15.02
N GLY A 127 12.40 3.27 -14.01
CA GLY A 127 13.86 3.28 -14.15
C GLY A 127 14.45 1.90 -14.44
N VAL A 128 15.77 1.86 -14.70
CA VAL A 128 16.52 0.60 -14.78
C VAL A 128 16.51 -0.04 -13.39
N PRO A 129 16.12 -1.32 -13.28
CA PRO A 129 16.00 -1.95 -11.98
C PRO A 129 17.39 -2.23 -11.36
N THR A 130 17.48 -2.15 -10.04
CA THR A 130 18.66 -2.49 -9.24
C THR A 130 18.39 -3.72 -8.36
N SER A 131 19.42 -4.31 -7.77
CA SER A 131 19.31 -5.44 -6.83
C SER A 131 18.40 -5.17 -5.61
N ASP A 132 18.12 -3.90 -5.33
CA ASP A 132 17.27 -3.47 -4.23
C ASP A 132 15.78 -3.44 -4.63
N ASP A 133 15.48 -3.41 -5.94
CA ASP A 133 14.12 -3.41 -6.45
C ASP A 133 13.48 -4.81 -6.29
N ARG A 134 12.40 -4.90 -5.51
CA ARG A 134 11.65 -6.14 -5.28
C ARG A 134 10.47 -6.33 -6.23
N ASP A 135 9.97 -5.23 -6.76
CA ASP A 135 8.84 -5.19 -7.68
C ASP A 135 9.29 -4.63 -9.02
N LEU A 136 9.08 -5.43 -10.06
CA LEU A 136 9.49 -5.13 -11.41
C LEU A 136 8.29 -5.08 -12.34
N ILE A 137 8.27 -4.10 -13.23
CA ILE A 137 7.30 -4.02 -14.32
C ILE A 137 7.95 -4.61 -15.56
N LEU A 138 7.49 -5.79 -15.93
CA LEU A 138 7.84 -6.44 -17.18
C LEU A 138 6.91 -5.91 -18.28
N THR A 139 7.48 -5.30 -19.31
CA THR A 139 6.76 -4.79 -20.48
C THR A 139 7.17 -5.57 -21.72
N ALA A 140 6.23 -6.28 -22.33
CA ALA A 140 6.42 -6.97 -23.59
C ALA A 140 5.67 -6.23 -24.70
N VAL A 141 6.42 -5.67 -25.65
CA VAL A 141 5.89 -4.99 -26.83
C VAL A 141 6.11 -5.88 -28.03
N SER A 142 5.06 -6.27 -28.73
CA SER A 142 5.15 -7.08 -29.94
C SER A 142 4.58 -6.36 -31.15
N VAL A 143 5.21 -6.56 -32.31
CA VAL A 143 4.79 -6.00 -33.60
C VAL A 143 4.48 -7.14 -34.58
N VAL A 144 3.27 -7.12 -35.14
CA VAL A 144 2.83 -8.03 -36.22
C VAL A 144 2.31 -7.16 -37.36
N ASP A 145 2.95 -7.23 -38.53
CA ASP A 145 2.59 -6.46 -39.73
C ASP A 145 2.37 -4.94 -39.48
N GLY A 146 3.15 -4.37 -38.57
CA GLY A 146 3.08 -2.96 -38.18
C GLY A 146 2.05 -2.62 -37.10
N ILE A 147 1.29 -3.59 -36.61
CA ILE A 147 0.42 -3.43 -35.44
C ILE A 147 1.21 -3.74 -34.17
N GLU A 148 1.33 -2.74 -33.31
CA GLU A 148 1.95 -2.86 -32.00
C GLU A 148 0.92 -3.26 -30.92
N SER A 149 1.31 -4.16 -30.04
CA SER A 149 0.56 -4.52 -28.84
C SER A 149 1.50 -4.62 -27.65
N THR A 150 1.08 -4.07 -26.51
CA THR A 150 1.87 -4.03 -25.28
C THR A 150 1.16 -4.81 -24.18
N THR A 151 1.89 -5.70 -23.51
CA THR A 151 1.43 -6.42 -22.32
C THR A 151 2.37 -6.11 -21.16
N GLN A 152 1.81 -5.76 -20.00
CA GLN A 152 2.58 -5.51 -18.78
C GLN A 152 2.26 -6.55 -17.70
N ARG A 153 3.27 -6.92 -16.92
CA ARG A 153 3.17 -7.80 -15.74
C ARG A 153 3.95 -7.20 -14.58
N LEU A 154 3.44 -7.40 -13.37
CA LEU A 154 4.20 -7.15 -12.14
C LEU A 154 4.89 -8.46 -11.77
N VAL A 155 6.21 -8.43 -11.79
CA VAL A 155 7.05 -9.52 -11.33
C VAL A 155 7.58 -9.15 -9.96
N ARG A 156 7.42 -10.05 -9.00
CA ARG A 156 7.95 -9.89 -7.66
C ARG A 156 9.14 -10.83 -7.52
N ILE A 157 10.27 -10.24 -7.14
CA ILE A 157 11.47 -11.01 -6.85
C ILE A 157 11.48 -11.21 -5.34
N ALA A 158 11.35 -12.46 -4.90
CA ALA A 158 11.62 -12.78 -3.50
C ALA A 158 13.10 -12.45 -3.26
N PRO A 159 13.40 -11.67 -2.22
CA PRO A 159 14.79 -11.34 -1.92
C PRO A 159 15.59 -12.64 -1.75
N ALA A 160 16.82 -12.64 -2.24
CA ALA A 160 17.79 -13.61 -1.76
C ALA A 160 18.11 -13.23 -0.31
N GLY A 161 17.56 -13.97 0.64
CA GLY A 161 17.77 -13.78 2.07
C GLY A 161 18.14 -15.09 2.74
N SER A 162 18.86 -14.97 3.84
CA SER A 162 19.10 -16.11 4.73
C SER A 162 17.80 -16.51 5.44
N LEU A 163 17.79 -17.70 6.03
CA LEU A 163 16.70 -18.10 6.92
C LEU A 163 16.58 -17.12 8.10
N GLU A 164 17.71 -16.61 8.59
CA GLU A 164 17.78 -15.61 9.66
C GLU A 164 17.02 -14.32 9.29
N ASP A 165 17.21 -13.80 8.07
CA ASP A 165 16.56 -12.57 7.60
C ASP A 165 15.02 -12.69 7.47
N ALA A 166 14.53 -13.92 7.25
CA ALA A 166 13.11 -14.20 7.17
C ALA A 166 12.45 -14.37 8.55
N LEU A 167 13.23 -14.71 9.57
CA LEU A 167 12.78 -14.88 10.94
C LEU A 167 12.73 -13.54 11.68
N ASP A 168 11.85 -12.64 11.22
CA ASP A 168 11.70 -11.33 11.84
C ASP A 168 10.90 -11.41 13.16
N PRO A 169 11.54 -11.19 14.33
CA PRO A 169 10.85 -11.25 15.62
C PRO A 169 9.93 -10.05 15.88
N HIS A 170 10.07 -8.95 15.12
CA HIS A 170 9.18 -7.79 15.20
C HIS A 170 7.89 -7.99 14.41
N LEU A 171 7.84 -9.03 13.55
CA LEU A 171 6.71 -9.31 12.67
C LEU A 171 6.42 -8.15 11.71
N GLY A 172 7.49 -7.56 11.15
CA GLY A 172 7.55 -6.41 10.23
C GLY A 172 6.59 -6.45 9.05
N GLU A 173 6.24 -7.65 8.60
CA GLU A 173 5.32 -7.90 7.49
C GLU A 173 3.83 -7.61 7.82
N PHE A 174 3.50 -7.44 9.10
CA PHE A 174 2.14 -7.17 9.58
C PHE A 174 2.02 -5.76 10.13
N ALA A 175 1.02 -5.02 9.64
CA ALA A 175 0.63 -3.74 10.23
C ALA A 175 0.12 -3.91 11.67
N VAL A 176 -0.60 -5.01 11.88
CA VAL A 176 -1.18 -5.40 13.15
C VAL A 176 -0.97 -6.89 13.31
N TYR A 177 -0.29 -7.30 14.37
CA TYR A 177 -0.31 -8.67 14.88
C TYR A 177 -0.91 -8.69 16.28
N THR A 178 -1.95 -9.50 16.50
CA THR A 178 -2.59 -9.64 17.82
C THR A 178 -2.67 -11.07 18.29
N LYS A 179 -2.33 -11.33 19.55
CA LYS A 179 -2.42 -12.69 20.11
C LYS A 179 -3.79 -13.06 20.66
N ASN A 180 -4.41 -12.15 21.40
CA ASN A 180 -5.68 -12.43 22.07
C ASN A 180 -6.86 -11.80 21.34
N GLY A 181 -6.76 -10.55 20.90
CA GLY A 181 -7.90 -9.86 20.31
C GLY A 181 -7.57 -8.55 19.62
N VAL A 182 -8.46 -8.19 18.69
CA VAL A 182 -8.41 -6.96 17.90
C VAL A 182 -9.81 -6.35 17.86
N SER A 183 -9.91 -5.08 18.25
CA SER A 183 -11.15 -4.30 18.21
C SER A 183 -10.93 -3.03 17.41
N ILE A 184 -11.54 -2.93 16.23
CA ILE A 184 -11.48 -1.78 15.32
C ILE A 184 -12.88 -1.19 15.20
N ALA A 185 -13.08 -0.02 15.80
CA ALA A 185 -14.36 0.68 15.83
C ALA A 185 -14.69 1.39 14.50
N ASP A 186 -15.92 1.90 14.39
CA ASP A 186 -16.42 2.64 13.23
C ASP A 186 -15.51 3.81 12.86
N ASN A 187 -15.27 4.02 11.56
CA ASN A 187 -14.42 5.08 11.02
C ASN A 187 -12.95 5.05 11.47
N ALA A 188 -12.51 4.06 12.24
CA ALA A 188 -11.08 3.81 12.40
C ALA A 188 -10.48 3.42 11.04
N ARG A 189 -9.24 3.83 10.78
CA ARG A 189 -8.57 3.64 9.49
C ARG A 189 -7.30 2.84 9.65
N ILE A 190 -7.11 1.84 8.80
CA ILE A 190 -5.83 1.18 8.57
C ILE A 190 -5.52 1.28 7.09
N ALA A 191 -4.34 1.81 6.74
CA ALA A 191 -3.94 2.04 5.36
C ALA A 191 -2.41 1.99 5.23
N PRO A 192 -1.86 1.77 4.03
CA PRO A 192 -0.43 1.97 3.81
C PRO A 192 -0.09 3.46 4.00
N TRP A 193 1.12 3.73 4.49
CA TRP A 193 1.65 5.07 4.66
C TRP A 193 2.15 5.61 3.33
N SER A 194 1.41 6.54 2.73
CA SER A 194 1.68 7.02 1.36
C SER A 194 3.02 7.72 1.16
N THR A 195 3.68 8.17 2.23
CA THR A 195 5.02 8.79 2.17
C THR A 195 6.15 7.81 2.41
N SER A 196 5.86 6.57 2.84
CA SER A 196 6.86 5.51 2.90
C SER A 196 7.55 5.34 1.53
N PRO A 197 8.85 5.01 1.49
CA PRO A 197 9.53 4.62 0.26
C PRO A 197 8.76 3.59 -0.57
N GLU A 198 8.07 2.67 0.10
CA GLU A 198 7.23 1.63 -0.52
C GLU A 198 5.73 1.92 -0.46
N GLY A 199 5.33 3.11 0.00
CA GLY A 199 3.93 3.49 0.21
C GLY A 199 3.09 3.60 -1.07
N ARG A 200 3.74 3.72 -2.24
CA ARG A 200 3.09 3.76 -3.56
C ARG A 200 2.98 2.39 -4.20
N THR A 201 3.72 1.42 -3.69
CA THR A 201 3.63 0.04 -4.14
C THR A 201 2.26 -0.50 -3.72
N PRO A 202 1.57 -1.31 -4.56
CA PRO A 202 0.35 -2.01 -4.17
C PRO A 202 0.65 -3.15 -3.19
N VAL A 203 1.21 -2.80 -2.02
CA VAL A 203 1.44 -3.72 -0.91
C VAL A 203 0.13 -3.89 -0.15
N GLN A 204 -0.19 -5.14 0.15
CA GLN A 204 -1.33 -5.45 0.98
C GLN A 204 -0.99 -5.15 2.44
N VAL A 205 -1.87 -4.44 3.12
CA VAL A 205 -1.75 -4.23 4.55
C VAL A 205 -2.20 -5.51 5.25
N ARG A 206 -1.26 -6.22 5.87
CA ARG A 206 -1.57 -7.50 6.54
C ARG A 206 -1.97 -7.26 7.99
N LEU A 207 -3.08 -7.86 8.41
CA LEU A 207 -3.52 -7.87 9.80
C LEU A 207 -3.57 -9.32 10.27
N ALA A 208 -2.77 -9.72 11.23
CA ALA A 208 -2.75 -11.06 11.78
C ALA A 208 -3.42 -11.15 13.16
N SER A 209 -4.11 -12.26 13.39
CA SER A 209 -4.62 -12.60 14.71
C SER A 209 -4.50 -14.10 15.02
N SER A 210 -4.01 -14.43 16.22
CA SER A 210 -4.05 -15.77 16.80
C SER A 210 -5.14 -15.92 17.87
N ALA A 211 -6.17 -15.08 17.81
CA ALA A 211 -7.29 -15.11 18.75
C ALA A 211 -8.01 -16.48 18.73
N ALA A 212 -8.09 -17.11 19.90
CA ALA A 212 -8.76 -18.39 20.09
C ALA A 212 -10.30 -18.31 20.01
N SER A 213 -10.87 -17.11 20.02
CA SER A 213 -12.31 -16.88 20.00
C SER A 213 -12.67 -15.80 18.99
N ALA A 214 -13.74 -16.03 18.24
CA ALA A 214 -14.21 -15.13 17.20
C ALA A 214 -14.79 -13.84 17.80
N ALA A 215 -15.22 -13.89 19.07
CA ALA A 215 -15.70 -12.72 19.79
C ALA A 215 -14.57 -11.72 20.13
N ASP A 216 -13.31 -12.16 20.10
CA ASP A 216 -12.14 -11.32 20.35
C ASP A 216 -11.67 -10.59 19.07
N ILE A 217 -12.28 -10.89 17.92
CA ILE A 217 -12.06 -10.20 16.65
C ILE A 217 -13.31 -9.37 16.36
N GLN A 218 -13.22 -8.07 16.58
CA GLN A 218 -14.31 -7.12 16.41
C GLN A 218 -13.87 -6.03 15.43
N ILE A 219 -14.14 -6.24 14.14
CA ILE A 219 -13.89 -5.23 13.11
C ILE A 219 -15.24 -4.68 12.66
N SER A 220 -15.47 -3.39 12.91
CA SER A 220 -16.69 -2.72 12.45
C SER A 220 -16.80 -2.76 10.93
N THR A 221 -18.03 -2.88 10.41
CA THR A 221 -18.33 -2.74 8.99
C THR A 221 -18.05 -1.35 8.43
N ASP A 222 -17.98 -0.33 9.30
CA ASP A 222 -17.67 1.05 8.93
C ASP A 222 -16.18 1.39 9.15
N ALA A 223 -15.35 0.43 9.55
CA ALA A 223 -13.90 0.59 9.57
C ALA A 223 -13.36 0.73 8.14
N ARG A 224 -12.36 1.60 7.96
CA ARG A 224 -11.76 1.89 6.65
C ARG A 224 -10.42 1.19 6.51
N LEU A 225 -10.46 -0.02 6.00
CA LEU A 225 -9.28 -0.87 5.82
C LEU A 225 -8.91 -0.85 4.34
N THR A 226 -7.80 -0.20 4.01
CA THR A 226 -7.36 0.03 2.63
C THR A 226 -6.33 -1.03 2.23
N SER A 227 -6.59 -1.74 1.13
CA SER A 227 -5.72 -2.80 0.61
C SER A 227 -5.39 -3.88 1.65
N SER A 228 -6.33 -4.19 2.54
CA SER A 228 -6.06 -5.03 3.71
C SER A 228 -6.43 -6.50 3.51
N VAL A 229 -5.64 -7.40 4.09
CA VAL A 229 -5.91 -8.85 4.16
C VAL A 229 -5.75 -9.30 5.60
N VAL A 230 -6.68 -10.12 6.08
CA VAL A 230 -6.62 -10.68 7.43
C VAL A 230 -5.99 -12.07 7.41
N TYR A 231 -4.98 -12.26 8.24
CA TYR A 231 -4.31 -13.51 8.46
C TYR A 231 -4.77 -14.11 9.78
N PHE A 232 -5.14 -15.38 9.75
CA PHE A 232 -5.45 -16.14 10.95
C PHE A 232 -4.39 -17.20 11.16
N ASP A 233 -3.88 -17.29 12.37
CA ASP A 233 -3.04 -18.42 12.78
C ASP A 233 -3.77 -19.75 12.53
N GLN A 234 -3.04 -20.82 12.26
CA GLN A 234 -3.58 -22.18 12.15
C GLN A 234 -4.36 -22.59 13.41
N ASP A 235 -3.97 -22.06 14.57
CA ASP A 235 -4.63 -22.30 15.86
C ASP A 235 -5.83 -21.38 16.15
N ALA A 236 -6.09 -20.39 15.28
CA ALA A 236 -7.23 -19.50 15.44
C ALA A 236 -8.57 -20.26 15.28
N THR A 237 -9.64 -19.74 15.88
CA THR A 237 -10.94 -20.41 15.77
C THR A 237 -11.45 -20.45 14.32
N MET A 238 -11.98 -21.61 13.91
CA MET A 238 -12.57 -21.79 12.58
C MET A 238 -13.73 -20.83 12.27
N SER A 239 -14.34 -20.22 13.29
CA SER A 239 -15.45 -19.27 13.12
C SER A 239 -14.99 -17.81 13.06
N ALA A 240 -13.69 -17.52 13.17
CA ALA A 240 -13.16 -16.16 13.08
C ALA A 240 -13.43 -15.50 11.71
N PRO A 241 -13.26 -16.20 10.57
CA PRO A 241 -13.55 -15.62 9.26
C PRO A 241 -15.01 -15.18 9.09
N ASP A 242 -15.96 -15.85 9.75
CA ASP A 242 -17.39 -15.51 9.69
C ASP A 242 -17.72 -14.15 10.36
N MET A 243 -16.82 -13.63 11.21
CA MET A 243 -16.98 -12.33 11.87
C MET A 243 -16.41 -11.16 11.05
N LEU A 244 -15.70 -11.44 9.97
CA LEU A 244 -15.12 -10.39 9.13
C LEU A 244 -16.21 -9.73 8.26
N PRO A 245 -16.04 -8.43 7.91
CA PRO A 245 -16.84 -7.80 6.88
C PRO A 245 -16.81 -8.59 5.57
N ALA A 246 -17.95 -8.66 4.87
CA ALA A 246 -18.14 -9.54 3.71
C ALA A 246 -17.23 -9.22 2.50
N ASP A 247 -16.64 -8.03 2.47
CA ASP A 247 -15.72 -7.53 1.45
C ASP A 247 -14.25 -7.78 1.77
N MET A 248 -13.96 -8.35 2.95
CA MET A 248 -12.60 -8.60 3.41
C MET A 248 -12.13 -10.00 3.04
N SER A 249 -10.95 -10.10 2.41
CA SER A 249 -10.27 -11.37 2.19
C SER A 249 -9.50 -11.80 3.43
N TYR A 250 -9.46 -13.11 3.67
CA TYR A 250 -8.63 -13.71 4.71
C TYR A 250 -7.76 -14.84 4.17
N VAL A 251 -6.67 -15.13 4.87
CA VAL A 251 -5.71 -16.21 4.61
C VAL A 251 -5.40 -16.89 5.94
N THR A 252 -5.19 -18.21 5.91
CA THR A 252 -4.70 -18.95 7.08
C THR A 252 -3.17 -19.02 7.00
N LEU A 253 -2.49 -18.59 8.06
CA LEU A 253 -1.06 -18.77 8.21
C LEU A 253 -0.77 -20.25 8.44
N PRO A 254 0.25 -20.80 7.78
CA PRO A 254 0.66 -22.20 7.95
C PRO A 254 1.48 -22.42 9.24
N LEU A 255 1.83 -21.34 9.94
CA LEU A 255 2.63 -21.35 11.16
C LEU A 255 1.91 -20.59 12.27
N SER A 256 2.15 -21.02 13.51
CA SER A 256 1.69 -20.30 14.70
C SER A 256 2.77 -19.39 15.24
N LEU A 257 2.49 -18.08 15.23
CA LEU A 257 3.51 -17.07 15.47
C LEU A 257 3.50 -16.62 16.94
N PRO A 258 4.62 -16.74 17.67
CA PRO A 258 4.71 -16.25 19.02
C PRO A 258 4.88 -14.72 19.00
N LEU A 259 4.26 -14.06 19.97
CA LEU A 259 4.69 -12.72 20.38
C LEU A 259 5.87 -12.88 21.32
N ILE A 260 7.07 -12.63 20.81
CA ILE A 260 8.31 -12.67 21.57
C ILE A 260 8.32 -11.47 22.53
N VAL A 261 8.81 -11.68 23.75
CA VAL A 261 8.92 -10.62 24.75
C VAL A 261 10.32 -10.02 24.67
N PRO A 262 10.48 -8.76 24.22
CA PRO A 262 11.79 -8.12 24.19
C PRO A 262 12.45 -8.15 25.57
N THR A 263 13.74 -8.45 25.61
CA THR A 263 14.49 -8.48 26.87
C THR A 263 15.13 -7.13 27.09
N ALA A 264 14.72 -6.42 28.14
CA ALA A 264 15.33 -5.15 28.47
C ALA A 264 16.84 -5.31 28.74
N PRO A 265 17.68 -4.36 28.26
CA PRO A 265 19.11 -4.42 28.46
C PRO A 265 19.47 -4.44 29.94
N SER A 266 20.56 -5.13 30.27
CA SER A 266 21.02 -5.22 31.66
C SER A 266 21.44 -3.84 32.17
N THR A 267 20.65 -3.30 33.09
CA THR A 267 20.95 -2.04 33.78
C THR A 267 21.91 -2.24 34.97
N THR A 268 22.49 -3.44 35.13
CA THR A 268 23.42 -3.75 36.20
C THR A 268 24.74 -3.01 35.96
N GLY A 269 25.17 -2.21 36.93
CA GLY A 269 26.42 -1.44 36.83
C GLY A 269 26.29 -0.03 36.25
N LEU A 270 25.11 0.37 35.75
CA LEU A 270 24.87 1.77 35.40
C LEU A 270 25.09 2.67 36.63
N ALA A 271 25.87 3.74 36.46
CA ALA A 271 26.10 4.74 37.48
C ALA A 271 24.79 5.42 37.86
N THR A 272 24.56 5.63 39.16
CA THR A 272 23.44 6.44 39.62
C THR A 272 23.78 7.90 39.40
N GLN A 273 23.16 8.53 38.40
CA GLN A 273 23.38 9.93 38.05
C GLN A 273 22.60 10.85 38.98
N SER A 274 21.36 10.46 39.34
CA SER A 274 20.57 11.19 40.33
C SER A 274 19.66 10.24 41.11
N ALA A 275 19.80 10.26 42.44
CA ALA A 275 18.91 9.57 43.37
C ALA A 275 17.62 10.36 43.65
N SER A 276 17.60 11.65 43.34
CA SER A 276 16.44 12.53 43.46
C SER A 276 15.71 12.69 42.12
N ASP A 277 14.45 13.09 42.21
CA ASP A 277 13.65 13.46 41.04
C ASP A 277 14.29 14.67 40.37
N LEU A 278 14.51 14.59 39.05
CA LEU A 278 15.00 15.68 38.23
C LEU A 278 13.82 16.31 37.52
N THR A 279 13.68 17.62 37.69
CA THR A 279 12.66 18.41 36.99
C THR A 279 13.35 19.57 36.28
N TYR A 280 13.24 19.58 34.96
CA TYR A 280 13.72 20.64 34.10
C TYR A 280 12.55 21.55 33.76
N ASN A 281 12.62 22.83 34.07
CA ASN A 281 11.54 23.79 33.84
C ASN A 281 12.09 25.12 33.33
N GLY A 282 11.31 25.80 32.48
CA GLY A 282 11.66 27.11 31.94
C GLY A 282 12.42 27.01 30.63
N SER A 283 12.97 28.14 30.15
CA SER A 283 13.75 28.16 28.91
C SER A 283 15.17 27.66 29.17
N GLY A 284 15.54 26.51 28.60
CA GLY A 284 16.88 25.96 28.71
C GLY A 284 17.05 24.73 27.83
N GLU A 285 18.31 24.43 27.51
CA GLU A 285 18.73 23.21 26.82
C GLU A 285 19.66 22.44 27.78
N TYR A 286 19.32 21.18 28.04
CA TYR A 286 20.04 20.33 28.96
C TYR A 286 20.40 19.03 28.25
N SER A 287 21.52 18.42 28.63
CA SER A 287 21.88 17.07 28.18
C SER A 287 21.94 16.14 29.37
N LEU A 288 21.26 15.01 29.26
CA LEU A 288 21.41 13.87 30.16
C LEU A 288 22.49 12.95 29.58
N VAL A 289 23.20 12.29 30.48
CA VAL A 289 24.19 11.27 30.15
C VAL A 289 23.66 9.92 30.60
N GLY A 290 24.08 8.84 29.94
CA GLY A 290 23.68 7.48 30.29
C GLY A 290 23.84 7.16 31.78
N GLY A 291 22.86 6.45 32.35
CA GLY A 291 22.86 6.05 33.75
C GLY A 291 21.47 5.92 34.38
N LYS A 292 21.47 5.77 35.71
CA LYS A 292 20.23 5.61 36.50
C LYS A 292 19.73 6.93 37.05
N TYR A 293 18.46 7.18 36.84
CA TYR A 293 17.69 8.29 37.37
C TYR A 293 16.50 7.75 38.15
N LYS A 294 16.05 8.45 39.19
CA LYS A 294 14.78 8.10 39.83
C LYS A 294 13.62 8.49 38.93
N LYS A 295 13.39 9.79 38.78
CA LYS A 295 12.36 10.37 37.93
C LYS A 295 12.95 11.50 37.10
N VAL A 296 12.53 11.61 35.84
CA VAL A 296 12.86 12.73 34.96
C VAL A 296 11.57 13.37 34.49
N GLU A 297 11.40 14.67 34.78
CA GLU A 297 10.31 15.49 34.26
C GLU A 297 10.88 16.63 33.41
N VAL A 298 10.48 16.67 32.15
CA VAL A 298 10.82 17.71 31.17
C VAL A 298 9.63 18.65 31.04
N GLY A 299 9.71 19.80 31.70
CA GLY A 299 8.63 20.78 31.78
C GLY A 299 8.60 21.78 30.62
N ASN A 300 7.65 22.72 30.73
CA ASN A 300 7.32 23.64 29.66
C ASN A 300 8.48 24.56 29.25
N GLY A 301 8.71 24.65 27.94
CA GLY A 301 9.73 25.50 27.32
C GLY A 301 11.16 24.99 27.46
N THR A 302 11.35 23.79 28.00
CA THR A 302 12.66 23.17 28.20
C THR A 302 12.94 22.12 27.14
N THR A 303 14.18 22.08 26.65
CA THR A 303 14.70 21.02 25.78
C THR A 303 15.67 20.16 26.57
N VAL A 304 15.48 18.84 26.58
CA VAL A 304 16.39 17.87 27.20
C VAL A 304 16.87 16.90 26.13
N HIS A 305 18.17 16.72 26.02
CA HIS A 305 18.82 15.79 25.10
C HIS A 305 19.19 14.50 25.85
N LEU A 306 18.83 13.35 25.29
CA LEU A 306 19.41 12.06 25.65
C LEU A 306 20.56 11.80 24.67
N THR A 307 21.80 11.81 25.15
CA THR A 307 22.98 11.59 24.30
C THR A 307 23.60 10.22 24.52
N ASP A 308 24.25 9.67 23.50
CA ASP A 308 24.96 8.38 23.57
C ASP A 308 26.44 8.51 23.98
N ASP A 309 26.93 9.72 24.25
CA ASP A 309 28.32 10.03 24.66
C ASP A 309 28.83 9.20 25.85
N ALA A 310 27.91 8.70 26.68
CA ALA A 310 28.18 7.87 27.86
C ALA A 310 27.54 6.47 27.77
N GLY A 311 27.41 5.93 26.55
CA GLY A 311 26.98 4.55 26.30
C GLY A 311 25.49 4.36 26.01
N GLY A 312 24.72 5.43 25.79
CA GLY A 312 23.34 5.38 25.27
C GLY A 312 22.29 4.71 26.17
N LEU A 313 22.66 4.07 27.27
CA LEU A 313 21.75 3.33 28.13
C LEU A 313 21.26 4.15 29.34
N TYR A 314 19.95 4.29 29.45
CA TYR A 314 19.25 5.03 30.50
C TYR A 314 18.34 4.11 31.28
N GLN A 315 18.28 4.29 32.60
CA GLN A 315 17.27 3.67 33.45
C GLN A 315 16.57 4.73 34.27
N MET A 316 15.24 4.74 34.27
CA MET A 316 14.45 5.56 35.17
C MET A 316 13.16 4.88 35.63
N SER A 317 12.61 5.28 36.78
CA SER A 317 11.30 4.77 37.18
C SER A 317 10.20 5.46 36.42
N GLU A 318 10.27 6.79 36.27
CA GLU A 318 9.25 7.57 35.57
C GLU A 318 9.91 8.60 34.63
N LEU A 319 9.42 8.66 33.40
CA LEU A 319 9.74 9.70 32.43
C LEU A 319 8.48 10.48 32.09
N LYS A 320 8.50 11.79 32.32
CA LYS A 320 7.38 12.66 32.00
C LYS A 320 7.82 13.85 31.17
N VAL A 321 7.31 13.99 29.96
CA VAL A 321 7.53 15.15 29.10
C VAL A 321 6.25 15.98 29.11
N ASN A 322 6.25 17.12 29.81
CA ASN A 322 5.10 17.96 30.07
C ASN A 322 5.29 19.39 29.54
N GLY A 323 4.95 19.62 28.27
CA GLY A 323 5.14 20.93 27.61
C GLY A 323 6.57 21.22 27.12
N GLY A 324 7.52 20.33 27.39
CA GLY A 324 8.89 20.43 26.93
C GLY A 324 9.17 19.55 25.71
N LEU A 325 10.44 19.55 25.28
CA LEU A 325 10.95 18.77 24.17
C LEU A 325 12.03 17.80 24.67
N LEU A 326 11.81 16.50 24.51
CA LEU A 326 12.83 15.48 24.71
C LEU A 326 13.43 15.13 23.35
N VAL A 327 14.74 15.34 23.19
CA VAL A 327 15.47 15.10 21.95
C VAL A 327 16.35 13.86 22.12
N VAL A 328 16.17 12.88 21.25
CA VAL A 328 17.04 11.71 21.12
C VAL A 328 18.21 12.07 20.19
N ASP A 329 19.43 11.91 20.69
CA ASP A 329 20.67 12.34 20.05
C ASP A 329 21.69 11.20 20.08
N GLY A 330 21.59 10.30 19.10
CA GLY A 330 22.37 9.07 19.02
C GLY A 330 21.50 7.81 19.11
N ASN A 331 22.13 6.67 19.41
CA ASN A 331 21.43 5.39 19.60
C ASN A 331 21.20 5.16 21.10
N ILE A 332 19.94 5.25 21.51
CA ILE A 332 19.55 5.30 22.92
C ILE A 332 18.71 4.08 23.29
N GLU A 333 19.10 3.40 24.35
CA GLU A 333 18.29 2.39 25.02
C GLU A 333 17.74 3.00 26.31
N LEU A 334 16.41 3.01 26.46
CA LEU A 334 15.75 3.65 27.59
C LEU A 334 14.87 2.65 28.33
N VAL A 335 15.24 2.31 29.56
CA VAL A 335 14.46 1.44 30.44
C VAL A 335 13.63 2.28 31.41
N VAL A 336 12.30 2.20 31.29
CA VAL A 336 11.33 2.87 32.18
C VAL A 336 10.55 1.85 33.00
N THR A 337 10.85 1.75 34.29
CA THR A 337 10.32 0.64 35.11
C THR A 337 8.87 0.83 35.57
N ASP A 338 8.34 2.05 35.53
CA ASP A 338 6.95 2.34 35.91
C ASP A 338 6.18 2.95 34.74
N ARG A 339 6.32 4.27 34.52
CA ARG A 339 5.46 5.01 33.58
C ARG A 339 6.23 5.99 32.72
N MET A 340 5.94 5.97 31.42
CA MET A 340 6.34 7.02 30.49
C MET A 340 5.11 7.81 30.04
N GLU A 341 5.16 9.14 30.14
CA GLU A 341 4.07 10.02 29.69
C GLU A 341 4.61 11.21 28.91
N VAL A 342 4.14 11.38 27.67
CA VAL A 342 4.36 12.58 26.85
C VAL A 342 3.04 13.33 26.76
N GLN A 343 2.93 14.43 27.50
CA GLN A 343 1.74 15.26 27.61
C GLN A 343 2.07 16.70 27.25
N LEU A 344 1.39 17.30 26.27
CA LEU A 344 1.61 18.69 25.85
C LEU A 344 3.04 19.01 25.37
N GLY A 345 3.97 18.06 25.44
CA GLY A 345 5.34 18.17 24.95
C GLY A 345 5.59 17.28 23.75
N GLU A 346 6.84 16.99 23.46
CA GLU A 346 7.21 16.23 22.27
C GLU A 346 8.47 15.39 22.48
N LEU A 347 8.51 14.25 21.81
CA LEU A 347 9.69 13.41 21.66
C LEU A 347 10.19 13.50 20.22
N ALA A 348 11.37 14.08 20.04
CA ALA A 348 11.96 14.33 18.73
C ALA A 348 13.31 13.62 18.57
N PHE A 349 13.67 13.35 17.31
CA PHE A 349 14.88 12.63 16.93
C PHE A 349 15.78 13.56 16.11
N LYS A 350 17.10 13.47 16.35
CA LYS A 350 18.07 13.99 15.37
C LYS A 350 18.18 13.03 14.18
N ASP A 351 18.76 13.51 13.08
CA ASP A 351 19.04 12.67 11.91
C ASP A 351 19.92 11.47 12.29
N GLY A 352 19.45 10.26 11.95
CA GLY A 352 20.13 9.00 12.27
C GLY A 352 20.07 8.57 13.73
N ALA A 353 19.35 9.29 14.59
CA ALA A 353 19.14 8.87 15.98
C ALA A 353 18.08 7.76 16.06
N SER A 354 18.26 6.84 17.00
CA SER A 354 17.30 5.77 17.30
C SER A 354 17.04 5.68 18.80
N LEU A 355 15.83 5.26 19.16
CA LEU A 355 15.41 5.03 20.55
C LEU A 355 14.71 3.69 20.63
N GLU A 356 15.25 2.83 21.48
CA GLU A 356 14.56 1.64 21.94
C GLU A 356 14.08 1.83 23.38
N LEU A 357 12.77 1.91 23.55
CA LEU A 357 12.12 2.12 24.84
C LEU A 357 11.63 0.81 25.42
N TYR A 358 12.17 0.42 26.57
CA TYR A 358 11.73 -0.72 27.35
C TYR A 358 10.90 -0.25 28.54
N ALA A 359 9.57 -0.33 28.45
CA ALA A 359 8.66 0.05 29.51
C ALA A 359 8.02 -1.17 30.20
N THR A 360 7.85 -1.12 31.52
CA THR A 360 7.18 -2.23 32.24
C THR A 360 5.66 -2.08 32.23
N ASN A 361 5.11 -0.91 32.62
CA ASN A 361 3.66 -0.79 32.87
C ASN A 361 2.91 0.01 31.80
N GLU A 362 3.15 1.33 31.72
CA GLU A 362 2.35 2.22 30.88
C GLU A 362 3.23 3.17 30.06
N VAL A 363 2.94 3.27 28.76
CA VAL A 363 3.44 4.32 27.87
C VAL A 363 2.23 5.10 27.37
N ARG A 364 2.19 6.41 27.64
CA ARG A 364 1.09 7.28 27.25
C ARG A 364 1.59 8.47 26.42
N VAL A 365 1.06 8.61 25.21
CA VAL A 365 1.39 9.71 24.30
C VAL A 365 0.13 10.52 24.05
N ARG A 366 0.16 11.82 24.35
CA ARG A 366 -0.98 12.74 24.16
C ARG A 366 -0.78 13.81 23.10
N THR A 367 0.42 13.87 22.54
CA THR A 367 0.82 14.91 21.59
C THR A 367 1.61 14.28 20.45
N LYS A 368 2.94 14.34 20.46
CA LYS A 368 3.77 13.89 19.35
C LYS A 368 4.97 13.09 19.85
N GLY A 369 5.34 12.06 19.10
CA GLY A 369 6.57 11.31 19.33
C GLY A 369 7.05 10.60 18.06
N GLY A 370 8.36 10.41 17.93
CA GLY A 370 8.93 9.65 16.80
C GLY A 370 9.32 10.48 15.58
N TRP A 371 9.28 11.82 15.66
CA TRP A 371 9.50 12.70 14.50
C TRP A 371 10.86 13.38 14.55
N LYS A 372 11.39 13.79 13.39
CA LYS A 372 12.62 14.60 13.37
C LYS A 372 12.41 15.96 14.03
N LYS A 373 13.43 16.45 14.74
CA LYS A 373 13.42 17.74 15.46
C LYS A 373 12.98 18.92 14.60
N ASP A 374 13.40 18.98 13.34
CA ASP A 374 13.11 20.11 12.44
C ASP A 374 11.63 20.19 12.03
N VAL A 375 10.91 19.08 12.20
CA VAL A 375 9.51 18.91 11.81
C VAL A 375 8.58 18.82 13.03
N SER A 376 9.18 18.63 14.21
CA SER A 376 8.57 18.49 15.54
C SER A 376 7.94 19.81 16.06
N GLY A 377 7.07 20.43 15.27
CA GLY A 377 6.43 21.70 15.61
C GLY A 377 5.36 22.12 14.61
N ASP A 378 5.41 21.56 13.40
CA ASP A 378 4.41 21.78 12.38
C ASP A 378 3.20 20.84 12.62
N PRO A 379 1.97 21.34 12.73
CA PRO A 379 0.78 20.49 12.85
C PRO A 379 0.36 19.80 11.54
N THR A 380 0.98 20.11 10.39
CA THR A 380 0.61 19.59 9.06
C THR A 380 1.46 18.40 8.59
N VAL A 381 2.25 17.82 9.49
CA VAL A 381 3.30 16.83 9.20
C VAL A 381 2.78 15.48 8.69
N GLU A 382 1.49 15.18 8.86
CA GLU A 382 0.89 13.86 8.54
C GLU A 382 1.26 13.35 7.12
N ASP A 383 1.48 14.25 6.14
CA ASP A 383 1.72 13.87 4.74
C ASP A 383 3.05 14.38 4.14
N ALA A 384 3.88 15.14 4.87
CA ALA A 384 4.97 15.90 4.25
C ALA A 384 6.36 15.24 4.33
N MET A 385 6.62 14.38 5.32
CA MET A 385 7.95 13.82 5.52
C MET A 385 7.93 12.40 6.07
N TYR A 386 8.66 11.52 5.40
CA TYR A 386 8.92 10.17 5.86
C TYR A 386 9.94 10.15 7.00
N VAL A 387 9.66 9.33 8.02
CA VAL A 387 10.57 8.97 9.10
C VAL A 387 10.46 7.47 9.25
N ASP A 388 11.58 6.75 9.22
CA ASP A 388 11.57 5.30 9.41
C ASP A 388 11.07 4.97 10.85
N PRO A 389 9.96 4.24 11.01
CA PRO A 389 9.43 3.83 12.32
C PRO A 389 10.41 3.01 13.15
N ARG A 390 11.38 2.32 12.53
CA ARG A 390 12.44 1.57 13.23
C ARG A 390 13.35 2.46 14.08
N ASN A 391 13.37 3.76 13.83
CA ASN A 391 14.09 4.71 14.69
C ASN A 391 13.44 4.84 16.07
N PHE A 392 12.19 4.44 16.25
CA PHE A 392 11.54 4.45 17.56
C PHE A 392 10.79 3.14 17.80
N VAL A 393 11.40 2.25 18.59
CA VAL A 393 10.80 0.99 18.99
C VAL A 393 10.32 1.08 20.43
N ILE A 394 9.05 0.75 20.67
CA ILE A 394 8.42 0.76 22.00
C ILE A 394 8.15 -0.68 22.41
N CYS A 395 8.96 -1.18 23.34
CA CYS A 395 8.90 -2.51 23.93
C CYS A 395 8.23 -2.45 25.30
N VAL A 396 6.96 -2.88 25.43
CA VAL A 396 6.23 -2.90 26.71
C VAL A 396 5.97 -4.32 27.20
N THR A 397 6.68 -4.71 28.26
CA THR A 397 6.87 -6.13 28.62
C THR A 397 6.07 -6.61 29.84
N GLY A 398 5.52 -5.70 30.65
CA GLY A 398 4.75 -6.09 31.83
C GLY A 398 3.42 -6.74 31.49
N ALA A 399 2.95 -7.65 32.35
CA ALA A 399 1.66 -8.28 32.17
C ALA A 399 0.52 -7.28 32.42
N GLY A 400 -0.43 -7.19 31.48
CA GLY A 400 -1.51 -6.21 31.54
C GLY A 400 -1.06 -4.77 31.30
N SER A 401 0.12 -4.60 30.68
CA SER A 401 0.65 -3.28 30.32
C SER A 401 -0.22 -2.57 29.29
N LEU A 402 -0.03 -1.25 29.16
CA LEU A 402 -0.80 -0.40 28.28
C LEU A 402 0.09 0.57 27.51
N VAL A 403 0.00 0.53 26.19
CA VAL A 403 0.44 1.63 25.32
C VAL A 403 -0.81 2.38 24.89
N ARG A 404 -0.89 3.67 25.24
CA ARG A 404 -2.06 4.50 24.95
C ARG A 404 -1.70 5.74 24.18
N LEU A 405 -2.32 5.90 23.03
CA LEU A 405 -2.30 7.10 22.21
C LEU A 405 -3.62 7.84 22.43
N ASP A 406 -3.56 8.98 23.12
CA ASP A 406 -4.75 9.79 23.44
C ASP A 406 -5.25 10.58 22.22
N THR A 407 -6.43 11.19 22.35
CA THR A 407 -7.06 11.95 21.25
C THR A 407 -6.15 13.00 20.65
N GLY A 408 -5.95 12.91 19.33
CA GLY A 408 -5.14 13.84 18.54
C GLY A 408 -3.64 13.64 18.65
N SER A 409 -3.18 12.54 19.26
CA SER A 409 -1.75 12.22 19.31
C SER A 409 -1.24 11.68 17.97
N LEU A 410 0.01 11.98 17.63
CA LEU A 410 0.74 11.46 16.47
C LEU A 410 1.98 10.71 16.94
N LEU A 411 2.11 9.45 16.58
CA LEU A 411 3.26 8.62 16.91
C LEU A 411 3.82 7.98 15.65
N CYS A 412 5.13 8.09 15.43
CA CYS A 412 5.85 7.30 14.43
C CYS A 412 6.74 6.30 15.17
N ALA A 413 6.36 5.03 15.21
CA ALA A 413 7.04 4.01 15.99
C ALA A 413 6.62 2.59 15.60
N GLU A 414 7.47 1.63 15.94
CA GLU A 414 7.06 0.23 16.09
C GLU A 414 6.63 -0.03 17.54
N VAL A 415 5.46 -0.63 17.74
CA VAL A 415 4.92 -0.89 19.08
C VAL A 415 4.84 -2.39 19.34
N LEU A 416 5.72 -2.88 20.21
CA LEU A 416 5.79 -4.25 20.69
C LEU A 416 5.22 -4.33 22.11
N CYS A 417 4.00 -4.83 22.27
CA CYS A 417 3.28 -4.95 23.55
C CYS A 417 2.79 -6.39 23.79
N PRO A 418 3.70 -7.38 23.84
CA PRO A 418 3.39 -8.82 23.76
C PRO A 418 2.51 -9.37 24.90
N ARG A 419 2.41 -8.63 26.02
CA ARG A 419 1.63 -9.02 27.22
C ARG A 419 0.62 -7.96 27.65
N GLY A 420 0.32 -7.01 26.78
CA GLY A 420 -0.48 -5.84 27.09
C GLY A 420 -1.40 -5.41 25.96
N THR A 421 -2.01 -4.24 26.15
CA THR A 421 -2.94 -3.66 25.19
C THR A 421 -2.33 -2.43 24.56
N VAL A 422 -2.50 -2.31 23.24
CA VAL A 422 -2.26 -1.05 22.53
C VAL A 422 -3.62 -0.42 22.26
N GLN A 423 -3.80 0.82 22.71
CA GLN A 423 -5.05 1.56 22.60
C GLN A 423 -4.83 2.87 21.85
N LEU A 424 -5.55 3.05 20.75
CA LEU A 424 -5.58 4.27 19.95
C LEU A 424 -6.94 4.94 20.17
N ASP A 425 -6.95 6.08 20.85
CA ASP A 425 -8.15 6.87 21.08
C ASP A 425 -8.53 7.72 19.85
N SER A 426 -9.70 8.36 19.89
CA SER A 426 -10.24 9.06 18.72
C SER A 426 -9.29 10.10 18.14
N ASN A 427 -9.07 10.06 16.82
CA ASN A 427 -8.13 10.91 16.09
C ASN A 427 -6.64 10.73 16.48
N ALA A 428 -6.28 9.69 17.24
CA ALA A 428 -4.89 9.30 17.35
C ALA A 428 -4.41 8.70 16.02
N SER A 429 -3.19 9.01 15.61
CA SER A 429 -2.54 8.41 14.44
C SER A 429 -1.23 7.74 14.86
N LEU A 430 -1.07 6.48 14.46
CA LEU A 430 0.18 5.74 14.52
C LEU A 430 0.72 5.52 13.11
N PHE A 431 1.99 5.80 12.89
CA PHE A 431 2.74 5.50 11.67
C PHE A 431 3.79 4.44 12.01
N GLY A 432 3.75 3.30 11.34
CA GLY A 432 4.52 2.10 11.70
C GLY A 432 3.63 0.90 11.94
N GLN A 433 3.91 0.12 12.98
CA GLN A 433 3.25 -1.18 13.21
C GLN A 433 2.92 -1.46 14.67
N VAL A 434 2.05 -2.45 14.89
CA VAL A 434 1.67 -2.94 16.22
C VAL A 434 1.76 -4.46 16.30
N ALA A 435 2.55 -4.98 17.23
CA ALA A 435 2.52 -6.38 17.65
C ALA A 435 2.17 -6.45 19.14
N ALA A 436 0.96 -6.89 19.48
CA ALA A 436 0.43 -6.75 20.84
C ALA A 436 -0.43 -7.93 21.29
N GLN A 437 -0.62 -8.09 22.61
CA GLN A 437 -1.60 -9.07 23.09
C GLN A 437 -3.02 -8.67 22.67
N ASN A 438 -3.38 -7.40 22.84
CA ASN A 438 -4.65 -6.85 22.34
C ASN A 438 -4.44 -5.52 21.63
N LEU A 439 -5.23 -5.26 20.59
CA LEU A 439 -5.34 -3.95 19.95
C LEU A 439 -6.76 -3.39 20.09
N VAL A 440 -6.88 -2.13 20.52
CA VAL A 440 -8.14 -1.39 20.56
C VAL A 440 -7.98 -0.08 19.80
N MET A 441 -8.64 0.02 18.64
CA MET A 441 -8.73 1.22 17.83
C MET A 441 -10.13 1.83 17.98
N ASN A 442 -10.21 2.97 18.66
CA ASN A 442 -11.46 3.72 18.83
C ASN A 442 -11.81 4.53 17.56
N ALA A 443 -13.04 5.04 17.50
CA ALA A 443 -13.54 5.70 16.31
C ALA A 443 -12.67 6.88 15.86
N ASN A 444 -12.39 6.96 14.55
CA ASN A 444 -11.51 7.94 13.89
C ASN A 444 -10.02 7.84 14.24
N SER A 445 -9.58 6.81 14.97
CA SER A 445 -8.14 6.51 15.08
C SER A 445 -7.57 6.01 13.75
N LYS A 446 -6.27 6.19 13.53
CA LYS A 446 -5.59 5.86 12.28
C LYS A 446 -4.32 5.05 12.57
N LEU A 447 -4.10 3.99 11.80
CA LEU A 447 -2.83 3.28 11.72
C LEU A 447 -2.38 3.31 10.26
N TYR A 448 -1.21 3.89 10.03
CA TYR A 448 -0.57 3.98 8.73
C TYR A 448 0.62 3.03 8.73
N TYR A 449 0.45 1.89 8.09
CA TYR A 449 1.47 0.86 7.99
C TYR A 449 2.58 1.30 7.05
N ASP A 450 3.82 1.13 7.45
CA ASP A 450 4.97 1.36 6.59
C ASP A 450 5.35 0.07 5.86
N PRO A 451 5.12 -0.05 4.53
CA PRO A 451 5.45 -1.26 3.80
C PRO A 451 6.95 -1.54 3.72
N ALA A 452 7.82 -0.56 3.99
CA ALA A 452 9.27 -0.77 4.06
C ALA A 452 9.68 -1.62 5.28
N LEU A 453 8.75 -1.87 6.20
CA LEU A 453 8.97 -2.82 7.31
C LEU A 453 8.90 -4.28 6.86
N ASP A 454 8.19 -4.57 5.77
CA ASP A 454 8.06 -5.92 5.22
C ASP A 454 9.32 -6.33 4.47
N SER A 455 10.05 -7.31 4.99
CA SER A 455 11.18 -7.92 4.28
C SER A 455 10.75 -8.75 3.07
N ARG A 456 9.45 -9.08 2.96
CA ARG A 456 8.84 -9.92 1.92
C ARG A 456 9.45 -11.32 1.83
N MET A 457 9.89 -11.82 2.97
CA MET A 457 10.37 -13.19 3.16
C MET A 457 9.81 -13.80 4.45
N GLY A 458 8.94 -13.07 5.14
CA GLY A 458 8.44 -13.43 6.46
C GLY A 458 7.48 -14.61 6.44
N PHE A 459 6.77 -14.78 7.54
CA PHE A 459 5.88 -15.90 7.79
C PHE A 459 4.65 -15.91 6.89
N SER A 460 4.27 -14.81 6.25
CA SER A 460 3.12 -14.77 5.33
C SER A 460 3.49 -15.08 3.88
N ASP A 461 4.78 -15.14 3.53
CA ASP A 461 5.24 -15.38 2.17
C ASP A 461 5.59 -16.86 1.96
N LEU A 462 4.66 -17.62 1.37
CA LEU A 462 4.80 -19.06 1.13
C LEU A 462 5.91 -19.42 0.14
N ASP A 463 6.40 -18.44 -0.62
CA ASP A 463 7.52 -18.62 -1.54
C ASP A 463 8.87 -18.23 -0.91
N GLY A 464 8.85 -17.77 0.35
CA GLY A 464 10.01 -17.38 1.13
C GLY A 464 10.84 -18.57 1.65
N PRO A 465 12.01 -18.30 2.27
CA PRO A 465 12.96 -19.32 2.70
C PRO A 465 12.46 -20.15 3.90
N LEU A 466 11.35 -19.75 4.53
CA LEU A 466 10.69 -20.51 5.61
C LEU A 466 9.88 -21.71 5.11
N TYR A 467 9.73 -21.84 3.79
CA TYR A 467 8.84 -22.81 3.14
C TYR A 467 9.57 -23.65 2.10
N ASP A 468 9.05 -24.87 1.89
CA ASP A 468 9.48 -25.74 0.80
C ASP A 468 8.83 -25.36 -0.54
N ALA A 469 9.15 -26.10 -1.60
CA ALA A 469 8.61 -25.84 -2.93
C ALA A 469 7.08 -26.05 -3.06
N ASP A 470 6.46 -26.76 -2.11
CA ASP A 470 5.02 -26.98 -2.03
C ASP A 470 4.33 -25.94 -1.11
N GLY A 471 5.08 -24.96 -0.61
CA GLY A 471 4.61 -23.92 0.32
C GLY A 471 4.31 -24.45 1.72
N GLN A 472 4.84 -25.62 2.09
CA GLN A 472 4.76 -26.14 3.45
C GLN A 472 5.91 -25.60 4.30
N PRO A 473 5.69 -25.33 5.60
CA PRO A 473 6.78 -24.89 6.46
C PRO A 473 7.91 -25.92 6.50
N LEU A 474 9.16 -25.45 6.55
CA LEU A 474 10.33 -26.33 6.69
C LEU A 474 10.19 -27.26 7.91
N ALA A 475 10.71 -28.48 7.79
CA ALA A 475 10.65 -29.47 8.87
C ALA A 475 11.29 -28.92 10.15
N GLY A 476 10.60 -29.05 11.28
CA GLY A 476 11.05 -28.55 12.59
C GLY A 476 10.78 -27.06 12.85
N LEU A 477 10.42 -26.26 11.84
CA LEU A 477 10.21 -24.81 12.00
C LEU A 477 9.11 -24.48 13.01
N GLN A 478 7.92 -25.08 12.86
CA GLN A 478 6.80 -24.87 13.79
C GLN A 478 7.16 -25.24 15.23
N GLU A 479 7.91 -26.34 15.43
CA GLU A 479 8.32 -26.80 16.76
C GLU A 479 9.36 -25.85 17.37
N ALA A 480 10.33 -25.41 16.57
CA ALA A 480 11.35 -24.44 16.99
C ALA A 480 10.72 -23.11 17.42
N ILE A 481 9.79 -22.59 16.61
CA ILE A 481 9.04 -21.37 16.89
C ILE A 481 8.19 -21.53 18.16
N SER A 482 7.40 -22.61 18.26
CA SER A 482 6.47 -22.83 19.37
C SER A 482 7.18 -23.03 20.72
N ASN A 483 8.38 -23.63 20.69
CA ASN A 483 9.18 -23.87 21.89
C ASN A 483 10.08 -22.68 22.26
N TYR A 484 10.14 -21.64 21.42
CA TYR A 484 10.99 -20.48 21.67
C TYR A 484 10.54 -19.69 22.90
N ASN A 485 11.48 -19.44 23.80
CA ASN A 485 11.25 -18.68 25.04
C ASN A 485 12.41 -17.73 25.40
N GLY A 486 13.29 -17.47 24.43
CA GLY A 486 14.45 -16.59 24.58
C GLY A 486 14.12 -15.11 24.40
N SER A 487 15.16 -14.31 24.15
CA SER A 487 15.04 -12.87 23.91
C SER A 487 14.61 -12.56 22.47
N LEU A 488 14.59 -11.30 22.07
CA LEU A 488 14.27 -10.96 20.69
C LEU A 488 15.47 -11.24 19.76
N GLU A 489 16.66 -10.94 20.25
CA GLU A 489 17.94 -11.01 19.52
C GLU A 489 18.37 -12.46 19.26
N ASP A 490 18.01 -13.38 20.15
CA ASP A 490 18.36 -14.80 20.02
C ASP A 490 17.34 -15.58 19.18
N PHE A 491 16.25 -14.96 18.70
CA PHE A 491 15.14 -15.67 18.06
C PHE A 491 15.56 -16.34 16.75
N ALA A 492 15.97 -15.53 15.78
CA ALA A 492 16.37 -15.99 14.46
C ALA A 492 17.49 -17.05 14.52
N PRO A 493 18.64 -16.84 15.22
CA PRO A 493 19.71 -17.83 15.26
C PRO A 493 19.31 -19.13 15.98
N THR A 494 18.47 -19.06 17.01
CA THR A 494 18.00 -20.26 17.73
C THR A 494 17.06 -21.09 16.86
N VAL A 495 16.11 -20.44 16.20
CA VAL A 495 15.14 -21.12 15.33
C VAL A 495 15.84 -21.70 14.12
N GLU A 496 16.74 -20.95 13.48
CA GLU A 496 17.56 -21.46 12.37
C GLU A 496 18.37 -22.69 12.77
N THR A 497 19.07 -22.64 13.90
CA THR A 497 19.85 -23.79 14.38
C THR A 497 18.97 -25.03 14.58
N ALA A 498 17.78 -24.85 15.14
CA ALA A 498 16.83 -25.94 15.36
C ALA A 498 16.27 -26.51 14.05
N VAL A 499 16.00 -25.66 13.05
CA VAL A 499 15.56 -26.09 11.72
C VAL A 499 16.67 -26.85 11.01
N MET A 500 17.90 -26.35 11.04
CA MET A 500 19.06 -27.01 10.41
C MET A 500 19.38 -28.38 11.04
N ASP A 501 19.17 -28.53 12.35
CA ASP A 501 19.26 -29.81 13.04
C ASP A 501 18.14 -30.76 12.62
N ALA A 502 16.89 -30.27 12.55
CA ALA A 502 15.73 -31.06 12.13
C ALA A 502 15.82 -31.56 10.68
N LEU A 503 16.45 -30.78 9.80
CA LEU A 503 16.72 -31.17 8.41
C LEU A 503 17.91 -32.16 8.29
N GLY A 504 18.63 -32.46 9.38
CA GLY A 504 19.81 -33.33 9.37
C GLY A 504 21.03 -32.72 8.66
N LEU A 505 20.94 -31.46 8.24
CA LEU A 505 21.99 -30.75 7.51
C LEU A 505 23.18 -30.41 8.40
N LEU A 506 22.98 -30.32 9.72
CA LEU A 506 24.05 -30.02 10.66
C LEU A 506 25.10 -31.15 10.75
N GLU A 507 24.65 -32.41 10.70
CA GLU A 507 25.55 -33.58 10.67
C GLU A 507 26.26 -33.74 9.32
N GLU A 508 25.61 -33.37 8.21
CA GLU A 508 26.24 -33.38 6.88
C GLU A 508 27.20 -32.20 6.67
N LEU A 509 26.95 -31.02 7.23
CA LEU A 509 27.88 -29.89 7.18
C LEU A 509 29.17 -30.21 7.97
N LEU A 510 29.03 -30.85 9.14
CA LEU A 510 30.15 -31.30 9.96
C LEU A 510 30.81 -32.57 9.39
N GLY A 511 30.04 -33.47 8.78
CA GLY A 511 30.48 -34.72 8.16
C GLY A 511 31.12 -34.55 6.78
N GLY A 512 30.71 -33.54 6.02
CA GLY A 512 31.30 -33.12 4.75
C GLY A 512 32.73 -32.58 4.91
N LEU A 513 33.06 -32.07 6.10
CA LEU A 513 34.44 -31.79 6.50
C LEU A 513 35.30 -33.06 6.63
N LEU A 514 34.68 -34.25 6.75
CA LEU A 514 35.33 -35.55 6.98
C LEU A 514 35.12 -36.58 5.84
N GLY A 515 34.38 -36.24 4.78
CA GLY A 515 34.40 -36.92 3.48
C GLY A 515 33.43 -38.11 3.31
N GLY A 516 32.45 -37.94 2.43
CA GLY A 516 31.61 -39.02 1.91
C GLY A 516 30.25 -38.53 1.40
N GLY A 517 30.12 -38.28 0.09
CA GLY A 517 29.01 -37.55 -0.51
C GLY A 517 27.65 -38.25 -0.56
N GLY A 518 26.62 -37.50 -0.14
CA GLY A 518 25.29 -37.44 -0.75
C GLY A 518 25.04 -35.97 -1.12
N GLU A 519 24.37 -35.69 -2.24
CA GLU A 519 23.94 -34.32 -2.52
C GLU A 519 22.73 -34.00 -1.62
N PRO A 520 22.81 -32.98 -0.74
CA PRO A 520 21.73 -32.63 0.14
C PRO A 520 20.51 -32.12 -0.64
N GLU A 521 19.32 -32.33 -0.07
CA GLU A 521 18.11 -31.63 -0.48
C GLU A 521 18.37 -30.13 -0.31
N SER A 522 18.51 -29.40 -1.42
CA SER A 522 18.98 -28.02 -1.39
C SER A 522 17.94 -27.13 -0.72
N VAL A 523 18.29 -26.58 0.44
CA VAL A 523 17.57 -25.42 0.99
C VAL A 523 17.59 -24.33 -0.08
N ARG A 524 16.43 -23.77 -0.38
CA ARG A 524 16.23 -22.79 -1.45
C ARG A 524 16.87 -21.46 -1.03
N THR A 525 18.19 -21.35 -1.23
CA THR A 525 18.96 -20.11 -0.97
C THR A 525 18.88 -19.13 -2.13
N ASP A 526 18.42 -19.58 -3.28
CA ASP A 526 18.29 -18.78 -4.48
C ASP A 526 16.90 -18.13 -4.49
N GLY A 527 16.83 -16.81 -4.33
CA GLY A 527 15.59 -16.04 -4.23
C GLY A 527 14.58 -16.44 -5.31
N GLY A 528 13.40 -16.89 -4.89
CA GLY A 528 12.32 -17.27 -5.79
C GLY A 528 11.75 -16.06 -6.56
N ILE A 529 11.19 -16.28 -7.74
CA ILE A 529 10.46 -15.23 -8.47
C ILE A 529 8.99 -15.62 -8.52
N THR A 530 8.14 -14.72 -8.02
CA THR A 530 6.69 -14.90 -8.01
C THR A 530 6.05 -13.89 -8.95
N VAL A 531 5.11 -14.34 -9.77
CA VAL A 531 4.48 -13.48 -10.78
C VAL A 531 3.01 -13.31 -10.49
N SER A 532 2.60 -12.05 -10.30
CA SER A 532 1.20 -11.70 -10.10
C SER A 532 0.68 -10.91 -11.28
N ALA A 533 -0.51 -11.26 -11.75
CA ALA A 533 -1.21 -10.42 -12.72
C ALA A 533 -1.64 -9.13 -12.01
N ILE A 534 -1.23 -7.97 -12.53
CA ILE A 534 -1.76 -6.69 -12.03
C ILE A 534 -3.27 -6.70 -12.25
N PRO A 535 -4.11 -6.52 -11.20
CA PRO A 535 -5.53 -6.36 -11.40
C PRO A 535 -5.75 -5.15 -12.31
N THR A 536 -6.46 -5.34 -13.43
CA THR A 536 -6.74 -4.25 -14.38
C THR A 536 -7.44 -3.05 -13.71
N ALA A 537 -8.09 -3.27 -12.57
CA ALA A 537 -8.71 -2.24 -11.74
C ALA A 537 -7.73 -1.43 -10.87
N ALA A 538 -6.56 -1.97 -10.50
CA ALA A 538 -5.56 -1.27 -9.68
C ALA A 538 -4.83 -0.17 -10.47
N LEU A 539 -4.59 -0.39 -11.77
CA LEU A 539 -4.01 0.63 -12.68
C LEU A 539 -5.01 1.74 -13.05
N ALA A 540 -6.31 1.50 -12.87
CA ALA A 540 -7.35 2.47 -13.20
C ALA A 540 -7.51 3.58 -12.15
N PHE A 541 -6.87 3.45 -10.97
CA PHE A 541 -6.97 4.45 -9.90
C PHE A 541 -5.86 5.52 -9.96
N GLU A 542 -4.72 5.22 -10.61
CA GLU A 542 -3.61 6.19 -10.77
C GLU A 542 -3.59 6.89 -12.14
N SER A 543 -4.37 6.43 -13.11
CA SER A 543 -4.57 7.13 -14.38
C SER A 543 -6.05 7.42 -14.60
N GLY A 544 -6.42 8.69 -14.52
CA GLY A 544 -7.68 9.19 -15.05
C GLY A 544 -7.73 9.11 -16.58
N SER A 545 -7.49 7.95 -17.18
CA SER A 545 -7.79 7.67 -18.58
C SER A 545 -7.70 6.16 -18.85
N MET A 546 -8.83 5.52 -19.14
CA MET A 546 -8.81 4.31 -19.96
C MET A 546 -8.19 4.67 -21.32
N PHE A 547 -7.04 4.09 -21.64
CA PHE A 547 -6.61 3.90 -23.02
C PHE A 547 -6.26 2.43 -23.24
N GLU A 548 -7.26 1.62 -23.57
CA GLU A 548 -7.05 0.56 -24.57
C GLU A 548 -6.96 1.26 -25.93
N GLY A 549 -5.75 1.63 -26.35
CA GLY A 549 -5.52 2.31 -27.63
C GLY A 549 -4.64 1.48 -28.54
N THR A 550 -5.23 0.86 -29.57
CA THR A 550 -4.46 0.52 -30.78
C THR A 550 -4.13 1.85 -31.47
N VAL A 551 -2.86 2.26 -31.49
CA VAL A 551 -2.47 3.49 -32.18
C VAL A 551 -2.24 3.15 -33.65
N ALA A 552 -3.24 3.42 -34.48
CA ALA A 552 -3.04 3.40 -35.93
C ALA A 552 -2.12 4.58 -36.34
N PRO A 553 -1.25 4.43 -37.34
CA PRO A 553 -0.47 5.54 -37.88
C PRO A 553 -1.41 6.65 -38.39
N ASN A 554 -0.91 7.90 -38.37
CA ASN A 554 -1.61 9.01 -39.01
C ASN A 554 -1.90 8.63 -40.48
N ALA A 555 -2.98 9.18 -41.05
CA ALA A 555 -3.39 8.89 -42.44
C ALA A 555 -2.32 9.24 -43.50
N ASP A 556 -1.22 9.89 -43.11
CA ASP A 556 -0.07 10.24 -43.93
C ASP A 556 1.16 9.33 -43.73
N GLY A 557 1.07 8.29 -42.90
CA GLY A 557 2.16 7.35 -42.63
C GLY A 557 3.25 7.86 -41.68
N THR A 558 3.02 8.98 -40.99
CA THR A 558 3.95 9.48 -39.97
C THR A 558 3.73 8.80 -38.61
N ALA A 559 4.82 8.52 -37.90
CA ALA A 559 4.77 8.01 -36.55
C ALA A 559 4.18 9.09 -35.60
N PRO A 560 3.25 8.72 -34.69
CA PRO A 560 2.74 9.65 -33.70
C PRO A 560 3.88 10.17 -32.81
N THR A 561 3.82 11.45 -32.45
CA THR A 561 4.81 12.07 -31.56
C THR A 561 4.61 11.49 -30.15
N PRO A 562 5.66 10.93 -29.50
CA PRO A 562 5.51 10.40 -28.15
C PRO A 562 5.24 11.55 -27.17
N VAL A 563 4.12 11.47 -26.45
CA VAL A 563 3.83 12.34 -25.31
C VAL A 563 4.63 11.80 -24.12
N THR A 564 5.47 12.64 -23.53
CA THR A 564 6.28 12.23 -22.37
C THR A 564 5.43 12.26 -21.09
N LEU A 565 5.70 11.32 -20.17
CA LEU A 565 5.01 11.20 -18.87
C LEU A 565 5.02 12.51 -18.05
N ALA A 566 6.01 13.38 -18.29
CA ALA A 566 6.15 14.69 -17.66
C ALA A 566 5.09 15.73 -18.08
N GLU A 567 4.41 15.55 -19.21
CA GLU A 567 3.37 16.46 -19.70
C GLU A 567 1.96 16.10 -19.19
N LEU A 568 1.76 14.86 -18.73
CA LEU A 568 0.48 14.34 -18.23
C LEU A 568 0.23 14.58 -16.72
N GLY A 569 1.24 15.06 -15.99
CA GLY A 569 1.18 15.28 -14.53
C GLY A 569 0.84 16.71 -14.08
N ARG A 570 0.43 17.63 -14.98
CA ARG A 570 0.01 18.98 -14.58
C ARG A 570 -1.47 19.02 -14.20
N ASP A 571 -1.72 19.37 -12.95
CA ASP A 571 -3.04 19.59 -12.37
C ASP A 571 -3.82 20.68 -13.18
N PRO A 572 -5.05 20.44 -13.66
CA PRO A 572 -5.83 21.43 -14.38
C PRO A 572 -6.19 22.68 -13.54
N ALA A 573 -5.92 22.68 -12.23
CA ALA A 573 -6.10 23.85 -11.36
C ALA A 573 -5.03 24.96 -11.53
N ASP A 574 -3.90 24.71 -12.18
CA ASP A 574 -2.73 25.61 -12.15
C ASP A 574 -2.49 26.44 -13.43
N THR A 575 -3.45 26.52 -14.34
CA THR A 575 -3.30 27.24 -15.63
C THR A 575 -4.06 28.58 -15.74
N SER A 576 -4.57 29.15 -14.65
CA SER A 576 -5.30 30.43 -14.72
C SER A 576 -4.44 31.70 -14.69
N ALA A 577 -3.10 31.61 -14.76
CA ALA A 577 -2.22 32.79 -14.62
C ALA A 577 -1.56 33.30 -15.90
N ASP A 578 -1.54 32.58 -17.03
CA ASP A 578 -0.70 32.98 -18.18
C ASP A 578 -1.40 33.07 -19.55
N ALA A 579 -2.74 33.01 -19.60
CA ALA A 579 -3.52 33.16 -20.84
C ALA A 579 -3.89 34.62 -21.18
N GLY A 580 -3.13 35.62 -20.70
CA GLY A 580 -3.45 37.04 -20.85
C GLY A 580 -2.62 37.85 -21.86
N ALA A 581 -1.56 37.28 -22.45
CA ALA A 581 -0.50 38.11 -23.08
C ALA A 581 -0.36 38.03 -24.61
N GLN A 582 -1.30 37.42 -25.35
CA GLN A 582 -1.22 37.42 -26.83
C GLN A 582 -2.59 37.56 -27.53
N ALA A 583 -3.30 38.68 -27.30
CA ALA A 583 -4.28 39.20 -28.27
C ALA A 583 -4.80 40.59 -27.86
N SER A 584 -4.04 41.65 -28.14
CA SER A 584 -4.59 42.98 -28.55
C SER A 584 -3.50 44.04 -28.55
N ALA A 585 -2.93 44.31 -29.72
CA ALA A 585 -2.19 45.55 -29.99
C ALA A 585 -2.78 46.21 -31.24
N SER A 586 -3.89 46.92 -31.06
CA SER A 586 -4.28 48.03 -31.92
C SER A 586 -4.85 49.15 -31.04
N ALA A 587 -4.30 50.34 -31.28
CA ALA A 587 -4.36 51.56 -30.48
C ALA A 587 -5.77 52.01 -30.00
N SER A 588 -5.85 52.58 -28.78
CA SER A 588 -6.20 54.00 -28.58
C SER A 588 -6.21 54.43 -27.09
N THR A 589 -5.42 55.46 -26.78
CA THR A 589 -5.78 56.69 -26.05
C THR A 589 -6.45 56.62 -24.64
N ALA A 590 -5.62 57.00 -23.65
CA ALA A 590 -5.87 57.99 -22.59
C ALA A 590 -6.61 57.66 -21.26
N SER A 591 -6.04 58.28 -20.23
CA SER A 591 -6.64 58.84 -19.00
C SER A 591 -6.62 58.02 -17.71
N THR A 592 -5.60 58.32 -16.90
CA THR A 592 -5.69 58.85 -15.52
C THR A 592 -6.94 58.52 -14.69
N MET A 593 -6.78 57.85 -13.53
CA MET A 593 -7.17 58.43 -12.23
C MET A 593 -6.69 57.60 -11.02
N THR A 594 -6.10 58.34 -10.10
CA THR A 594 -5.70 58.04 -8.73
C THR A 594 -6.91 57.71 -7.84
N ALA A 595 -6.79 56.75 -6.92
CA ALA A 595 -7.49 56.81 -5.62
C ALA A 595 -6.83 55.87 -4.59
N THR A 596 -6.11 56.51 -3.67
CA THR A 596 -5.71 56.00 -2.35
C THR A 596 -6.95 55.80 -1.48
N SER A 597 -7.07 54.68 -0.77
CA SER A 597 -7.74 54.68 0.55
C SER A 597 -7.23 53.55 1.45
N THR A 598 -6.55 53.98 2.51
CA THR A 598 -6.27 53.26 3.75
C THR A 598 -7.56 53.17 4.57
N SER A 599 -7.84 52.01 5.19
CA SER A 599 -8.57 52.01 6.46
C SER A 599 -8.22 50.77 7.29
N SER A 600 -8.02 51.04 8.57
CA SER A 600 -7.61 50.18 9.66
C SER A 600 -8.79 49.92 10.60
N SER A 601 -8.85 48.72 11.18
CA SER A 601 -9.55 48.38 12.44
C SER A 601 -9.09 46.95 12.79
N LYS A 602 -8.54 46.55 13.95
CA LYS A 602 -8.53 46.97 15.35
C LYS A 602 -9.87 46.81 16.09
N SER A 603 -10.08 45.60 16.62
CA SER A 603 -10.89 45.30 17.81
C SER A 603 -10.65 43.84 18.20
N ALA A 604 -10.77 43.35 19.43
CA ALA A 604 -10.55 43.83 20.80
C ALA A 604 -11.01 42.63 21.66
N SER A 605 -10.15 42.19 22.57
CA SER A 605 -10.37 41.12 23.55
C SER A 605 -11.51 41.45 24.52
N VAL A 606 -12.33 40.45 24.87
CA VAL A 606 -13.20 40.49 26.06
C VAL A 606 -13.00 39.22 26.88
N THR A 607 -12.60 39.43 28.14
CA THR A 607 -12.40 38.44 29.20
C THR A 607 -13.46 38.69 30.28
N ALA A 608 -14.10 37.66 30.82
CA ALA A 608 -14.69 37.69 32.16
C ALA A 608 -14.87 36.29 32.78
N PRO A 609 -14.87 36.16 34.14
CA PRO A 609 -14.60 34.91 34.86
C PRO A 609 -15.78 34.41 35.75
N LEU A 610 -15.70 33.17 36.26
CA LEU A 610 -16.43 32.64 37.44
C LEU A 610 -15.73 31.33 37.87
N SER A 611 -14.96 31.25 38.96
CA SER A 611 -15.26 31.23 40.41
C SER A 611 -16.00 29.99 40.93
N THR A 612 -15.35 29.36 41.91
CA THR A 612 -15.56 28.07 42.60
C THR A 612 -16.63 28.10 43.70
N LYS A 613 -17.21 26.93 44.05
CA LYS A 613 -17.12 26.30 45.39
C LYS A 613 -17.94 24.99 45.54
N ALA A 614 -17.30 24.01 46.16
CA ALA A 614 -17.88 22.84 46.83
C ALA A 614 -18.29 23.20 48.28
N PRO A 615 -18.90 22.27 49.04
CA PRO A 615 -18.12 21.24 49.75
C PRO A 615 -18.32 19.80 49.25
#